data_AF-A0A974KIT1-F1
#
_entry.id   AF-A0A974KIT1-F1
#
_cell.length_a   1.000
_cell.length_b   1.000
_cell.length_c   1.000
_cell.angle_alpha   90.00
_cell.angle_beta   90.00
_cell.angle_gamma   90.00
#
_symmetry.space_group_name_H-M   'P 1'
#
loop_
_entity.id
_entity.type
_entity.pdbx_description
1 polymer ?
#
loop_
_entity_poly.entity_id
_entity_poly.type
_entity_poly.pdbx_seq_one_letter_code
_entity_poly.pdbx_strand_id
1 'polypeptide(L)'
;MSRNYTPEKRDEIQKRLTDLVRKNGRMTFGELRKMTGLTIFTARHYLEVAERCGDLYQAGRSGIFPSERDFRIWKRKQDDARVERFLNAKLVAGEPYDRNRNSVCEECRNSYVMQRILAFYRGYQQGVIGK
;
A
#
# COMPACT_ATOMS: atom_id res chain seq x y z
N MET A 1 -18.46 3.63 28.32
CA MET A 1 -18.83 4.93 28.90
C MET A 1 -17.96 6.02 28.30
N SER A 2 -18.57 7.04 27.70
CA SER A 2 -17.85 8.25 27.29
C SER A 2 -17.27 8.91 28.54
N ARG A 3 -15.96 9.18 28.59
CA ARG A 3 -15.43 10.09 29.60
C ARG A 3 -16.00 11.47 29.29
N ASN A 4 -16.84 11.99 30.18
CA ASN A 4 -17.38 13.33 30.03
C ASN A 4 -16.25 14.34 30.32
N TYR A 5 -15.54 14.74 29.28
CA TYR A 5 -14.54 15.80 29.35
C TYR A 5 -15.24 17.14 29.52
N THR A 6 -14.74 17.97 30.45
CA THR A 6 -15.09 19.39 30.54
C THR A 6 -14.62 20.11 29.27
N PRO A 7 -15.28 21.20 28.84
CA PRO A 7 -14.91 21.93 27.63
C PRO A 7 -13.42 22.29 27.54
N GLU A 8 -12.82 22.71 28.66
CA GLU A 8 -11.41 23.10 28.73
C GLU A 8 -10.48 21.92 28.41
N LYS A 9 -10.82 20.71 28.90
CA LYS A 9 -10.06 19.49 28.60
C LYS A 9 -10.22 19.07 27.14
N ARG A 10 -11.34 19.38 26.49
CA ARG A 10 -11.53 19.10 25.07
C ARG A 10 -10.58 19.93 24.23
N ASP A 11 -10.52 21.23 24.54
CA ASP A 11 -9.65 22.17 23.84
C ASP A 11 -8.17 21.86 24.07
N GLU A 12 -7.79 21.44 25.28
CA GLU A 12 -6.44 20.98 25.58
C GLU A 12 -6.06 19.75 24.74
N ILE A 13 -6.95 18.75 24.65
CA ILE A 13 -6.71 17.55 23.85
C ILE A 13 -6.61 17.90 22.37
N GLN A 14 -7.51 18.75 21.87
CA GLN A 14 -7.52 19.17 20.47
C GLN A 14 -6.24 19.94 20.12
N LYS A 15 -5.87 20.95 20.92
CA LYS A 15 -4.63 21.72 20.75
C LYS A 15 -3.40 20.81 20.75
N ARG A 16 -3.30 19.91 21.74
CA ARG A 16 -2.20 18.95 21.83
C ARG A 16 -2.08 18.07 20.58
N LEU A 17 -3.19 17.61 20.00
CA LEU A 17 -3.17 16.82 18.76
C LEU A 17 -2.69 17.67 17.58
N THR A 18 -3.25 18.87 17.39
CA THR A 18 -2.83 19.77 16.30
C THR A 18 -1.37 20.17 16.40
N ASP A 19 -0.88 20.50 17.59
CA ASP A 19 0.51 20.92 17.81
C ASP A 19 1.50 19.79 17.51
N LEU A 20 1.14 18.54 17.85
CA LEU A 20 1.95 17.38 17.52
C LEU A 20 2.06 17.15 16.02
N VAL A 21 0.95 17.28 15.29
CA VAL A 21 0.97 17.12 13.82
C VAL A 21 1.71 18.30 13.18
N ARG A 22 1.52 19.54 13.64
CA ARG A 22 2.26 20.69 13.12
C ARG A 22 3.77 20.60 13.37
N LYS A 23 4.18 20.11 14.54
CA LYS A 23 5.60 19.95 14.90
C LYS A 23 6.29 18.82 14.11
N ASN A 24 5.62 17.70 13.91
CA ASN A 24 6.22 16.51 13.27
C ASN A 24 5.88 16.39 11.77
N GLY A 25 4.94 17.19 11.25
CA GLY A 25 4.42 17.08 9.90
C GLY A 25 3.47 15.90 9.75
N ARG A 26 3.77 14.97 8.84
CA ARG A 26 2.94 13.78 8.61
C ARG A 26 3.01 12.85 9.82
N MET A 27 1.86 12.51 10.39
CA MET A 27 1.75 11.55 11.49
C MET A 27 0.75 10.45 11.20
N THR A 28 1.00 9.25 11.71
CA THR A 28 0.00 8.18 11.72
C THR A 28 -0.87 8.28 12.97
N PHE A 29 -2.10 7.76 12.87
CA PHE A 29 -3.00 7.63 14.02
C PHE A 29 -2.36 6.83 15.17
N GLY A 30 -1.57 5.80 14.85
CA GLY A 30 -0.87 4.99 15.84
C GLY A 30 0.19 5.78 16.61
N GLU A 31 1.00 6.60 15.92
CA GLU A 31 2.00 7.47 16.54
C GLU A 31 1.36 8.53 17.43
N LEU A 32 0.31 9.20 16.95
CA LEU A 32 -0.43 10.17 17.75
C LEU A 32 -0.99 9.55 19.02
N ARG A 33 -1.56 8.34 18.93
CA ARG A 33 -2.09 7.63 20.09
C ARG A 33 -1.00 7.26 21.09
N LYS A 34 0.16 6.79 20.61
CA LYS A 34 1.31 6.46 21.47
C LYS A 34 1.84 7.71 22.21
N MET A 35 1.95 8.85 21.53
CA MET A 35 2.48 10.08 22.14
C MET A 35 1.48 10.79 23.07
N THR A 36 0.18 10.70 22.77
CA THR A 36 -0.85 11.35 23.59
C THR A 36 -1.36 10.46 24.72
N GLY A 37 -1.19 9.14 24.63
CA GLY A 37 -1.74 8.18 25.61
C GLY A 37 -3.27 8.08 25.57
N LEU A 38 -3.91 8.62 24.52
CA LEU A 38 -5.37 8.62 24.40
C LEU A 38 -5.91 7.25 24.02
N THR A 39 -7.17 6.99 24.39
CA THR A 39 -7.88 5.81 23.86
C THR A 39 -8.15 5.98 22.37
N ILE A 40 -8.40 4.87 21.67
CA ILE A 40 -8.69 4.87 20.23
C ILE A 40 -9.91 5.75 19.92
N PHE A 41 -10.98 5.62 20.71
CA PHE A 41 -12.22 6.36 20.50
C PHE A 41 -12.04 7.87 20.73
N THR A 42 -11.33 8.24 21.80
CA THR A 42 -11.05 9.65 22.12
C THR A 42 -10.21 10.30 21.03
N ALA A 43 -9.11 9.65 20.62
CA ALA A 43 -8.24 10.19 19.58
C ALA A 43 -8.97 10.35 18.24
N ARG A 44 -9.77 9.35 17.85
CA ARG A 44 -10.55 9.42 16.59
C ARG A 44 -11.56 10.56 16.62
N HIS A 45 -12.32 10.70 17.70
CA HIS A 45 -13.32 11.74 17.84
C HIS A 45 -12.72 13.14 17.69
N TYR A 46 -11.64 13.46 18.41
CA TYR A 46 -11.03 14.80 18.34
C TYR A 46 -10.29 15.06 17.02
N LEU A 47 -9.79 14.03 16.35
CA LEU A 47 -9.23 14.20 15.01
C LEU A 47 -10.32 14.49 13.96
N GLU A 48 -11.50 13.88 14.07
CA GLU A 48 -12.66 14.21 13.22
C GLU A 48 -13.16 15.64 13.46
N VAL A 49 -13.14 16.10 14.72
CA VAL A 49 -13.47 17.49 15.06
C VAL A 49 -12.43 18.45 14.46
N ALA A 50 -11.14 18.17 14.63
CA ALA A 50 -10.07 18.99 14.07
C ALA A 50 -10.11 19.06 12.53
N GLU A 51 -10.48 17.95 11.87
CA GLU A 51 -10.68 17.93 10.42
C GLU A 51 -11.87 18.77 9.98
N ARG A 52 -13.01 18.70 10.70
CA ARG A 52 -14.16 19.57 10.42
C ARG A 52 -13.86 21.06 10.63
N CYS A 53 -12.99 21.39 11.60
CA CYS A 53 -12.51 22.75 11.82
C CYS A 53 -11.50 23.21 10.76
N GLY A 54 -10.98 22.30 9.93
CA GLY A 54 -9.94 22.60 8.94
C GLY A 54 -8.54 22.75 9.52
N ASP A 55 -8.34 22.39 10.80
CA ASP A 55 -7.04 22.48 11.48
C ASP A 55 -6.06 21.40 11.04
N LEU A 56 -6.59 20.27 10.57
CA LEU A 56 -5.87 19.08 10.12
C LEU A 56 -6.51 18.50 8.87
N TYR A 57 -5.74 17.73 8.12
CA TYR A 57 -6.21 17.00 6.95
C TYR A 57 -5.97 15.49 7.13
N GLN A 58 -7.03 14.68 7.10
CA GLN A 58 -6.89 13.22 7.16
C GLN A 58 -6.91 12.60 5.77
N ALA A 59 -5.79 12.02 5.36
CA ALA A 59 -5.65 11.36 4.06
C ALA A 59 -5.83 9.83 4.17
N GLY A 60 -6.82 9.39 4.95
CA GLY A 60 -7.12 7.97 5.19
C GLY A 60 -5.88 7.16 5.61
N ARG A 61 -5.50 6.17 4.79
CA ARG A 61 -4.33 5.31 5.04
C ARG A 61 -2.99 6.04 4.96
N SER A 62 -2.92 7.20 4.33
CA SER A 62 -1.68 7.95 4.13
C SER A 62 -1.20 8.64 5.42
N GLY A 63 -2.13 8.91 6.34
CA GLY A 63 -1.88 9.55 7.62
C GLY A 63 -2.61 10.88 7.75
N ILE A 64 -2.20 11.64 8.77
CA ILE A 64 -2.76 12.91 9.18
C ILE A 64 -1.71 13.99 8.91
N PHE A 65 -2.15 15.09 8.32
CA PHE A 65 -1.30 16.18 7.85
C PHE A 65 -1.76 17.51 8.43
N PRO A 66 -0.87 18.51 8.54
CA PRO A 66 -1.25 19.86 8.95
C PRO A 66 -2.22 20.51 7.96
N SER A 67 -2.04 20.27 6.66
CA SER A 67 -2.90 20.81 5.60
C SER A 67 -3.03 19.87 4.40
N GLU A 68 -4.02 20.12 3.54
CA GLU A 68 -4.15 19.42 2.26
C GLU A 68 -2.95 19.68 1.33
N ARG A 69 -2.37 20.89 1.38
CA ARG A 69 -1.16 21.21 0.60
C ARG A 69 0.01 20.32 0.99
N ASP A 70 0.22 20.10 2.28
CA ASP A 70 1.30 19.22 2.77
C ASP A 70 1.10 17.78 2.31
N PHE A 71 -0.15 17.31 2.32
CA PHE A 71 -0.49 16.00 1.75
C PHE A 71 -0.16 15.92 0.25
N ARG A 72 -0.52 16.92 -0.55
CA ARG A 72 -0.24 16.92 -1.99
C ARG A 72 1.27 16.92 -2.28
N ILE A 73 2.05 17.70 -1.53
CA ILE A 73 3.52 17.72 -1.65
C ILE A 73 4.10 16.36 -1.26
N TRP A 74 3.65 15.79 -0.15
CA TRP A 74 4.09 14.46 0.29
C TRP A 74 3.75 13.38 -0.75
N LYS A 75 2.54 13.41 -1.30
CA LYS A 75 2.09 12.45 -2.32
C LYS A 75 2.96 12.53 -3.57
N ARG A 76 3.27 13.74 -4.05
CA ARG A 76 4.17 13.93 -5.20
C ARG A 76 5.56 13.33 -4.93
N LYS A 77 6.15 13.60 -3.77
CA LYS A 77 7.44 13.00 -3.38
C LYS A 77 7.41 11.47 -3.35
N GLN A 78 6.28 10.87 -2.96
CA GLN A 78 6.12 9.41 -2.98
C GLN A 78 6.02 8.85 -4.39
N ASP A 79 5.33 9.55 -5.29
CA ASP A 79 5.21 9.16 -6.69
C ASP A 79 6.57 9.28 -7.39
N ASP A 80 7.30 10.38 -7.18
CA ASP A 80 8.66 10.58 -7.71
C ASP A 80 9.60 9.48 -7.22
N ALA A 81 9.61 9.19 -5.91
CA ALA A 81 10.42 8.12 -5.34
C ALA A 81 10.05 6.73 -5.88
N ARG A 82 8.78 6.50 -6.23
CA ARG A 82 8.35 5.25 -6.88
C ARG A 82 8.90 5.15 -8.29
N VAL A 83 8.85 6.23 -9.06
CA VAL A 83 9.41 6.28 -10.42
C VAL A 83 10.92 6.07 -10.37
N GLU A 84 11.63 6.73 -9.46
CA GLU A 84 13.07 6.53 -9.28
C GLU A 84 13.40 5.08 -8.91
N ARG A 85 12.65 4.45 -8.01
CA ARG A 85 12.84 3.02 -7.69
C ARG A 85 12.62 2.12 -8.89
N PHE A 86 11.65 2.44 -9.75
CA PHE A 86 11.38 1.67 -10.96
C PHE A 86 12.52 1.83 -11.98
N LEU A 87 13.01 3.04 -12.21
CA LEU A 87 14.13 3.31 -13.11
C LEU A 87 15.44 2.70 -12.60
N ASN A 88 15.65 2.72 -11.28
CA ASN A 88 16.82 2.14 -10.63
C ASN A 88 16.66 0.63 -10.35
N ALA A 89 15.49 0.06 -10.60
CA ALA A 89 15.29 -1.37 -10.43
C ALA A 89 16.16 -2.09 -11.45
N LYS A 90 17.20 -2.77 -10.97
CA LYS A 90 17.95 -3.71 -11.79
C LYS A 90 16.96 -4.72 -12.34
N LEU A 91 16.92 -4.88 -13.66
CA LEU A 91 16.32 -6.06 -14.26
C LEU A 91 16.97 -7.26 -13.59
N VAL A 92 16.21 -7.99 -12.78
CA VAL A 92 16.67 -9.26 -12.26
C VAL A 92 16.93 -10.10 -13.51
N ALA A 93 18.20 -10.39 -13.77
CA ALA A 93 18.60 -11.27 -14.84
C ALA A 93 18.11 -12.67 -14.48
N GLY A 94 16.85 -12.94 -14.79
CA GLY A 94 16.28 -14.28 -14.86
C GLY A 94 16.25 -14.72 -16.32
N GLU A 95 16.15 -16.03 -16.53
CA GLU A 95 15.80 -16.52 -17.86
C GLU A 95 14.50 -15.83 -18.31
N PRO A 96 14.41 -15.36 -19.57
CA PRO A 96 13.16 -14.87 -20.12
C PRO A 96 12.05 -15.88 -19.82
N TYR A 97 10.89 -15.37 -19.41
CA TYR A 97 9.73 -16.21 -19.10
C TYR A 97 9.43 -17.16 -20.26
N ASP A 98 9.61 -18.47 -20.06
CA ASP A 98 9.24 -19.50 -21.03
C ASP A 98 7.84 -20.01 -20.75
N ARG A 99 6.89 -19.55 -21.57
CA ARG A 99 5.48 -20.00 -21.53
C ARG A 99 5.31 -21.51 -21.67
N ASN A 100 6.30 -22.23 -22.19
CA ASN A 100 6.24 -23.69 -22.34
C ASN A 100 6.45 -24.44 -21.01
N ARG A 101 7.03 -23.78 -20.00
CA ARG A 101 7.25 -24.33 -18.65
C ARG A 101 6.07 -24.05 -17.70
N ASN A 102 5.01 -23.38 -18.16
CA ASN A 102 3.93 -22.91 -17.29
C ASN A 102 2.87 -23.95 -16.92
N SER A 103 2.58 -24.89 -17.80
CA SER A 103 1.50 -25.86 -17.61
C SER A 103 1.97 -27.20 -17.09
N VAL A 104 3.25 -27.52 -17.30
CA VAL A 104 3.83 -28.84 -17.04
C VAL A 104 5.25 -28.64 -16.54
N CYS A 105 5.59 -29.29 -15.43
CA CYS A 105 6.94 -29.28 -14.87
C CYS A 105 7.97 -29.78 -15.90
N GLU A 106 9.23 -29.33 -15.86
CA GLU A 106 10.23 -29.69 -16.88
C GLU A 106 10.45 -31.22 -16.96
N GLU A 107 10.51 -31.89 -15.82
CA GLU A 107 10.61 -33.35 -15.71
C GLU A 107 9.39 -34.04 -16.35
N CYS A 108 8.19 -33.54 -16.04
CA CYS A 108 6.93 -34.02 -16.56
C CYS A 108 6.86 -33.84 -18.09
N ARG A 109 7.35 -32.71 -18.59
CA ARG A 109 7.41 -32.36 -20.02
C ARG A 109 8.40 -33.26 -20.76
N ASN A 110 9.51 -33.61 -20.12
CA ASN A 110 10.55 -34.48 -20.67
C ASN A 110 10.26 -35.97 -20.47
N SER A 111 9.18 -36.34 -19.76
CA SER A 111 8.76 -37.73 -19.64
C SER A 111 8.43 -38.36 -21.00
N TYR A 112 8.72 -39.65 -21.13
CA TYR A 112 8.48 -40.40 -22.36
C TYR A 112 7.02 -40.31 -22.83
N VAL A 113 6.06 -40.43 -21.89
CA VAL A 113 4.62 -40.34 -22.18
C VAL A 113 4.26 -38.96 -22.71
N MET A 114 4.72 -37.90 -22.05
CA MET A 114 4.40 -36.53 -22.46
C MET A 114 5.03 -36.16 -23.80
N GLN A 115 6.26 -36.60 -24.09
CA GLN A 115 6.89 -36.38 -25.39
C GLN A 115 6.13 -37.05 -26.53
N ARG A 116 5.56 -38.25 -26.30
CA ARG A 116 4.69 -38.91 -27.29
C ARG A 116 3.40 -38.13 -27.54
N ILE A 117 2.75 -37.66 -26.48
CA ILE A 117 1.54 -36.84 -26.58
C ILE A 117 1.84 -35.53 -27.33
N LEU A 118 2.92 -34.84 -26.96
CA LEU A 118 3.35 -33.61 -27.62
C LEU A 118 3.74 -33.84 -29.08
N ALA A 119 4.39 -34.96 -29.41
CA ALA A 119 4.70 -35.33 -30.79
C ALA A 119 3.43 -35.56 -31.62
N PHE A 120 2.43 -36.24 -31.05
CA PHE A 120 1.13 -36.45 -31.70
C PHE A 120 0.44 -35.12 -32.04
N TYR A 121 0.29 -34.22 -31.05
CA TYR A 121 -0.35 -32.93 -31.28
C TYR A 121 0.45 -32.03 -32.25
N ARG A 122 1.79 -32.06 -32.18
CA ARG A 122 2.64 -31.34 -33.15
C ARG A 122 2.46 -31.86 -34.57
N GLY A 123 2.43 -33.18 -34.76
CA GLY A 123 2.21 -33.80 -36.07
C GLY A 123 0.83 -33.54 -36.65
N TYR A 124 -0.21 -33.52 -35.79
CA TYR A 124 -1.57 -33.13 -36.18
C TYR A 124 -1.65 -31.65 -36.61
N GLN A 125 -1.02 -30.74 -35.86
CA GLN A 125 -0.96 -29.31 -36.20
C GLN A 125 -0.18 -29.02 -37.49
N GLN A 126 0.87 -29.81 -37.75
CA GLN A 126 1.70 -29.71 -38.96
C GLN A 126 1.08 -30.44 -40.17
N GLY A 127 -0.09 -31.08 -40.02
CA GLY A 127 -0.77 -31.81 -41.09
C GLY A 127 -0.09 -33.11 -41.53
N VAL A 128 0.88 -33.59 -40.76
CA VAL A 128 1.63 -34.83 -41.03
C VAL A 128 0.84 -36.06 -40.57
N ILE A 129 -0.10 -35.86 -39.64
CA ILE A 129 -1.00 -36.88 -39.12
C ILE A 129 -2.45 -36.44 -39.42
N GLY A 130 -3.18 -37.29 -40.16
CA GLY A 130 -4.61 -37.09 -40.44
C GLY A 130 -5.49 -37.36 -39.23
N LYS A 131 -6.74 -36.86 -39.28
CA LYS A 131 -7.78 -37.19 -38.29
C LYS A 131 -8.07 -38.69 -38.25
#